data_AF-A0A960V2W3-F1
#
_entry.id   AF-A0A960V2W3-F1
#
_cell.length_a   1.000
_cell.length_b   1.000
_cell.length_c   1.000
_cell.angle_alpha   90.00
_cell.angle_beta   90.00
_cell.angle_gamma   90.00
#
_symmetry.space_group_name_H-M   'P 1'
#
loop_
_entity.id
_entity.type
_entity.pdbx_description
1 polymer ?
#
loop_
_entity_poly.entity_id
_entity_poly.type
_entity_poly.pdbx_seq_one_letter_code
_entity_poly.pdbx_strand_id
1 'polypeptide(L)'
;MADTTDESEEMDDPAAGSTTSDPETVSVKVADAKDAGLPEHRELDNEESDFFRGLIEAILFLADQPQSLNALARKCELDRVNTRVLVDSLVDDYAERDGGVVIREIAGGYQFVTAERYSEAMKLLFKNQKRETLSR
;
A
#
# COMPACT_ATOMS: atom_id res chain seq x y z
N MET A 1 53.94 -6.39 49.03
CA MET A 1 54.68 -5.87 47.86
C MET A 1 53.92 -6.40 46.65
N ALA A 2 52.86 -5.68 46.23
CA ALA A 2 52.87 -4.62 45.19
C ALA A 2 53.27 -5.25 43.83
N ASP A 3 52.42 -5.34 42.81
CA ASP A 3 51.84 -4.25 41.99
C ASP A 3 50.79 -4.91 41.03
N THR A 4 49.46 -4.74 41.17
CA THR A 4 48.52 -3.71 40.66
C THR A 4 48.47 -3.46 39.14
N THR A 5 47.67 -4.31 38.50
CA THR A 5 46.60 -4.13 37.50
C THR A 5 46.19 -2.70 37.07
N ASP A 6 46.17 -2.50 35.74
CA ASP A 6 45.06 -2.09 34.86
C ASP A 6 44.46 -0.66 34.90
N GLU A 7 44.12 -0.21 33.69
CA GLU A 7 43.52 1.06 33.34
C GLU A 7 42.02 1.12 33.66
N SER A 8 41.62 2.13 34.42
CA SER A 8 40.30 2.79 34.47
C SER A 8 40.42 3.82 35.61
N GLU A 9 39.74 4.96 35.70
CA GLU A 9 38.69 5.66 34.97
C GLU A 9 38.64 7.07 35.65
N GLU A 10 37.65 7.87 35.26
CA GLU A 10 37.10 9.00 36.03
C GLU A 10 37.78 10.36 35.93
N MET A 11 37.22 11.19 35.04
CA MET A 11 36.87 12.56 35.41
C MET A 11 35.36 12.75 35.18
N ASP A 12 34.62 12.64 36.29
CA ASP A 12 33.64 13.61 36.83
C ASP A 12 33.58 14.96 36.09
N ASP A 13 32.46 15.66 35.85
CA ASP A 13 31.15 15.69 36.52
C ASP A 13 30.19 16.58 35.66
N PRO A 14 29.03 17.12 36.11
CA PRO A 14 27.75 16.89 35.45
C PRO A 14 27.05 18.21 35.03
N ALA A 15 25.98 18.13 34.23
CA ALA A 15 24.90 19.12 34.32
C ALA A 15 23.63 18.61 33.65
N ALA A 16 22.63 18.42 34.50
CA ALA A 16 21.27 18.06 34.16
C ALA A 16 20.56 19.10 33.27
N GLY A 17 19.67 18.58 32.42
CA GLY A 17 18.71 19.37 31.66
C GLY A 17 17.68 18.45 31.04
N SER A 18 16.75 17.96 31.85
CA SER A 18 15.55 17.25 31.42
C SER A 18 14.79 18.06 30.38
N THR A 19 14.54 17.48 29.21
CA THR A 19 13.32 17.78 28.47
C THR A 19 12.84 16.48 27.85
N THR A 20 11.87 15.90 28.55
CA THR A 20 10.88 14.96 28.04
C THR A 20 10.53 15.26 26.60
N SER A 21 10.92 14.37 25.70
CA SER A 21 10.36 14.32 24.34
C SER A 21 8.98 13.68 24.45
N ASP A 22 7.94 14.52 24.47
CA ASP A 22 6.57 14.11 24.18
C ASP A 22 6.51 13.59 22.72
N PRO A 23 5.98 12.39 22.45
CA PRO A 23 5.49 12.05 21.12
C PRO A 23 3.97 11.95 21.17
N GLU A 24 3.29 13.05 21.48
CA GLU A 24 1.90 13.22 21.09
C GLU A 24 1.82 14.45 20.20
N THR A 25 1.64 14.23 18.89
CA THR A 25 0.56 14.81 18.08
C THR A 25 0.83 14.48 16.61
N VAL A 26 0.29 13.36 16.10
CA VAL A 26 0.02 13.25 14.66
C VAL A 26 -1.41 13.73 14.44
N SER A 27 -1.58 15.06 14.45
CA SER A 27 -2.80 15.69 13.97
C SER A 27 -2.76 15.78 12.45
N VAL A 28 -3.18 14.73 11.76
CA VAL A 28 -3.51 14.85 10.33
C VAL A 28 -5.02 15.11 10.22
N LYS A 29 -5.42 16.35 10.52
CA LYS A 29 -6.68 16.88 10.03
C LYS A 29 -6.45 17.40 8.61
N VAL A 30 -6.60 16.52 7.62
CA VAL A 30 -6.79 16.95 6.24
C VAL A 30 -7.99 16.18 5.68
N ALA A 31 -9.19 16.64 6.02
CA ALA A 31 -10.33 16.36 5.18
C ALA A 31 -10.15 17.19 3.90
N ASP A 32 -9.44 16.64 2.93
CA ASP A 32 -9.37 17.21 1.58
C ASP A 32 -10.80 17.28 1.02
N ALA A 33 -11.14 18.36 0.31
CA ALA A 33 -12.46 18.49 -0.34
C ALA A 33 -12.80 17.31 -1.29
N LYS A 34 -11.80 16.52 -1.67
CA LYS A 34 -11.93 15.30 -2.47
C LYS A 34 -12.55 14.14 -1.68
N ASP A 35 -12.54 14.16 -0.36
CA ASP A 35 -12.97 13.05 0.49
C ASP A 35 -14.42 13.23 1.00
N ALA A 36 -15.15 14.19 0.43
CA ALA A 36 -16.53 14.48 0.78
C ALA A 36 -17.41 13.22 0.74
N GLY A 37 -17.92 12.84 1.92
CA GLY A 37 -18.82 11.69 2.11
C GLY A 37 -18.14 10.35 2.37
N LEU A 38 -16.82 10.32 2.58
CA LEU A 38 -16.16 9.16 3.15
C LEU A 38 -16.25 9.17 4.70
N PRO A 39 -16.21 7.99 5.35
CA PRO A 39 -16.07 7.91 6.80
C PRO A 39 -14.82 8.65 7.29
N GLU A 40 -14.87 9.09 8.55
CA GLU A 40 -13.66 9.56 9.24
C GLU A 40 -12.68 8.41 9.44
N HIS A 41 -11.39 8.74 9.47
CA HIS A 41 -10.37 7.76 9.75
C HIS A 41 -10.57 7.13 11.13
N ARG A 42 -10.46 5.81 11.17
CA ARG A 42 -10.46 5.00 12.39
C ARG A 42 -9.40 3.92 12.28
N GLU A 43 -8.97 3.39 13.41
CA GLU A 43 -8.15 2.17 13.38
C GLU A 43 -9.03 0.98 12.98
N LEU A 44 -8.46 0.08 12.19
CA LEU A 44 -9.05 -1.22 11.85
C LEU A 44 -8.37 -2.28 12.70
N ASP A 45 -9.14 -3.24 13.20
CA ASP A 45 -8.53 -4.47 13.71
C ASP A 45 -8.06 -5.38 12.55
N ASN A 46 -7.44 -6.50 12.90
CA ASN A 46 -6.88 -7.41 11.90
C ASN A 46 -7.99 -8.08 11.05
N GLU A 47 -9.12 -8.43 11.65
CA GLU A 47 -10.21 -9.11 10.94
C GLU A 47 -10.89 -8.17 9.94
N GLU A 48 -11.12 -6.92 10.34
CA GLU A 48 -11.61 -5.85 9.47
C GLU A 48 -10.62 -5.54 8.34
N SER A 49 -9.33 -5.45 8.66
CA SER A 49 -8.27 -5.20 7.67
C SER A 49 -8.23 -6.30 6.61
N ASP A 50 -8.26 -7.57 7.03
CA ASP A 50 -8.29 -8.71 6.12
C ASP A 50 -9.55 -8.72 5.26
N PHE A 51 -10.72 -8.42 5.85
CA PHE A 51 -11.97 -8.32 5.12
C PHE A 51 -11.92 -7.24 4.03
N PHE A 52 -11.54 -6.01 4.38
CA PHE A 52 -11.48 -4.90 3.43
C PHE A 52 -10.40 -5.12 2.36
N ARG A 53 -9.26 -5.72 2.73
CA ARG A 53 -8.22 -6.11 1.77
C ARG A 53 -8.78 -7.08 0.73
N GLY A 54 -9.46 -8.15 1.18
CA GLY A 54 -10.10 -9.11 0.28
C GLY A 54 -11.21 -8.50 -0.58
N LEU A 55 -12.01 -7.58 -0.03
CA LEU A 55 -13.04 -6.86 -0.77
C LEU A 55 -12.45 -5.97 -1.87
N ILE A 56 -11.40 -5.21 -1.56
CA ILE A 56 -10.70 -4.35 -2.52
C ILE A 56 -10.10 -5.20 -3.65
N GLU A 57 -9.46 -6.32 -3.30
CA GLU A 57 -8.93 -7.27 -4.28
C GLU A 57 -10.02 -7.78 -5.22
N ALA A 58 -11.17 -8.20 -4.68
CA ALA A 58 -12.30 -8.67 -5.47
C ALA A 58 -12.86 -7.59 -6.40
N ILE A 59 -12.95 -6.33 -5.94
CA ILE A 59 -13.38 -5.20 -6.75
C ILE A 59 -12.40 -4.95 -7.89
N LEU A 60 -11.09 -4.94 -7.61
CA LEU A 60 -10.05 -4.75 -8.63
C LEU A 60 -10.04 -5.88 -9.64
N PHE A 61 -10.28 -7.12 -9.21
CA PHE A 61 -10.34 -8.30 -10.08
C PHE A 61 -11.49 -8.21 -11.09
N LEU A 62 -12.64 -7.70 -10.65
CA LEU A 62 -13.81 -7.52 -11.52
C LEU A 62 -13.71 -6.28 -12.41
N ALA A 63 -12.88 -5.30 -12.05
CA ALA A 63 -12.78 -4.04 -12.76
C ALA A 63 -12.13 -4.19 -14.15
N ASP A 64 -12.81 -3.70 -15.17
CA ASP A 64 -12.30 -3.63 -16.55
C ASP A 64 -11.47 -2.35 -16.82
N GLN A 65 -11.58 -1.36 -15.94
CA GLN A 65 -10.87 -0.07 -15.99
C GLN A 65 -10.15 0.24 -14.67
N PRO A 66 -9.12 1.11 -14.67
CA PRO A 66 -8.45 1.54 -13.44
C PRO A 66 -9.41 2.15 -12.41
N GLN A 67 -9.31 1.71 -11.16
CA GLN A 67 -10.15 2.18 -10.06
C GLN A 67 -9.40 3.20 -9.21
N SER A 68 -9.87 4.45 -9.19
CA SER A 68 -9.28 5.47 -8.32
C SER A 68 -9.41 5.11 -6.83
N LEU A 69 -8.47 5.59 -6.02
CA LEU A 69 -8.51 5.39 -4.56
C LEU A 69 -9.84 5.84 -3.93
N ASN A 70 -10.39 6.97 -4.38
CA ASN A 70 -11.66 7.50 -3.89
C ASN A 70 -12.84 6.60 -4.27
N ALA A 71 -12.83 6.05 -5.50
CA ALA A 71 -13.86 5.11 -5.92
C ALA A 71 -13.83 3.82 -5.10
N LEU A 72 -12.64 3.30 -4.80
CA LEU A 72 -12.47 2.14 -3.92
C LEU A 72 -12.98 2.45 -2.51
N ALA A 73 -12.55 3.58 -1.92
CA ALA A 73 -12.98 4.01 -0.58
C ALA A 73 -14.51 4.12 -0.49
N ARG A 74 -15.17 4.71 -1.50
CA ARG A 74 -16.63 4.81 -1.56
C ARG A 74 -17.32 3.46 -1.68
N LYS A 75 -16.80 2.56 -2.54
CA LYS A 75 -17.39 1.23 -2.75
C LYS A 75 -17.27 0.34 -1.52
N CYS A 76 -16.18 0.50 -0.77
CA CYS A 76 -15.94 -0.24 0.47
C CYS A 76 -16.53 0.44 1.71
N GLU A 77 -17.09 1.66 1.59
CA GLU A 77 -17.51 2.48 2.73
C GLU A 77 -16.40 2.61 3.79
N LEU A 78 -15.18 2.87 3.33
CA LEU A 78 -13.97 2.96 4.15
C LEU A 78 -13.32 4.34 3.99
N ASP A 79 -12.63 4.83 5.02
CA ASP A 79 -11.88 6.06 4.91
C ASP A 79 -10.71 5.94 3.91
N ARG A 80 -10.27 7.09 3.42
CA ARG A 80 -9.23 7.15 2.39
C ARG A 80 -7.89 6.61 2.87
N VAL A 81 -7.54 6.83 4.14
CA VAL A 81 -6.23 6.45 4.70
C VAL A 81 -6.12 4.94 4.75
N ASN A 82 -7.10 4.27 5.35
CA ASN A 82 -7.13 2.80 5.40
C ASN A 82 -7.22 2.20 3.99
N THR A 83 -8.07 2.77 3.12
CA THR A 83 -8.14 2.31 1.72
C THR A 83 -6.77 2.37 1.05
N ARG A 84 -6.00 3.45 1.27
CA ARG A 84 -4.65 3.58 0.69
C ARG A 84 -3.70 2.53 1.23
N VAL A 85 -3.66 2.35 2.55
CA VAL A 85 -2.80 1.36 3.20
C VAL A 85 -3.09 -0.04 2.67
N LEU A 86 -4.37 -0.43 2.57
CA LEU A 86 -4.76 -1.75 2.09
C LEU A 86 -4.46 -1.96 0.60
N VAL A 87 -4.67 -0.94 -0.24
CA VAL A 87 -4.33 -1.01 -1.66
C VAL A 87 -2.82 -1.11 -1.87
N ASP A 88 -2.04 -0.29 -1.16
CA ASP A 88 -0.58 -0.30 -1.29
C ASP A 88 -0.01 -1.66 -0.81
N SER A 89 -0.55 -2.23 0.28
CA SER A 89 -0.22 -3.61 0.70
C SER A 89 -0.53 -4.65 -0.38
N LEU A 90 -1.69 -4.57 -1.05
CA LEU A 90 -2.02 -5.48 -2.15
C LEU A 90 -1.06 -5.32 -3.33
N VAL A 91 -0.65 -4.10 -3.66
CA VAL A 91 0.33 -3.83 -4.72
C VAL A 91 1.65 -4.52 -4.41
N ASP A 92 2.13 -4.38 -3.17
CA ASP A 92 3.38 -4.99 -2.73
C ASP A 92 3.29 -6.53 -2.75
N ASP A 93 2.23 -7.12 -2.19
CA ASP A 93 2.05 -8.57 -2.16
C ASP A 93 2.02 -9.20 -3.56
N TYR A 94 1.32 -8.55 -4.50
CA TYR A 94 1.24 -9.01 -5.88
C TYR A 94 2.56 -8.83 -6.65
N ALA A 95 3.36 -7.81 -6.29
CA ALA A 95 4.70 -7.64 -6.84
C ALA A 95 5.67 -8.69 -6.30
N GLU A 96 5.66 -8.96 -5.00
CA GLU A 96 6.56 -9.90 -4.31
C GLU A 96 6.30 -11.36 -4.68
N ARG A 97 5.03 -11.72 -4.92
CA ARG A 97 4.66 -13.09 -5.34
C ARG A 97 5.33 -13.52 -6.65
N ASP A 98 5.83 -12.57 -7.45
CA ASP A 98 6.34 -12.80 -8.81
C ASP A 98 5.34 -13.64 -9.65
N GLY A 99 4.05 -13.29 -9.57
CA GLY A 99 2.94 -13.95 -10.28
C GLY A 99 2.71 -13.39 -11.69
N GLY A 100 1.85 -14.04 -12.49
CA GLY A 100 1.57 -13.60 -13.86
C GLY A 100 0.70 -12.36 -14.00
N VAL A 101 0.12 -11.92 -12.89
CA VAL A 101 -0.63 -10.67 -12.76
C VAL A 101 -0.04 -9.85 -11.62
N VAL A 102 -0.09 -8.55 -11.78
CA VAL A 102 0.32 -7.55 -10.79
C VAL A 102 -0.73 -6.45 -10.71
N ILE A 103 -0.81 -5.74 -9.59
CA ILE A 103 -1.61 -4.52 -9.51
C ILE A 103 -0.69 -3.34 -9.82
N ARG A 104 -1.12 -2.43 -10.70
CA ARG A 104 -0.40 -1.19 -10.97
C ARG A 104 -1.30 0.03 -10.86
N GLU A 105 -0.69 1.15 -10.48
CA GLU A 105 -1.30 2.47 -10.59
C GLU A 105 -1.14 3.02 -12.03
N ILE A 106 -2.26 3.35 -12.67
CA ILE A 106 -2.38 3.89 -14.02
C ILE A 106 -3.31 5.10 -13.95
N ALA A 107 -2.78 6.28 -14.31
CA ALA A 107 -3.53 7.54 -14.33
C ALA A 107 -4.28 7.86 -13.00
N GLY A 108 -3.69 7.50 -11.85
CA GLY A 108 -4.26 7.74 -10.52
C GLY A 108 -5.33 6.72 -10.10
N GLY A 109 -5.44 5.59 -10.79
CA GLY A 109 -6.26 4.46 -10.38
C GLY A 109 -5.50 3.14 -10.44
N TYR A 110 -6.01 2.12 -9.76
CA TYR A 110 -5.36 0.83 -9.63
C TYR A 110 -6.08 -0.22 -10.48
N GLN A 111 -5.34 -1.10 -11.13
CA GLN A 111 -5.90 -2.20 -11.91
C GLN A 111 -4.98 -3.41 -11.91
N PHE A 112 -5.57 -4.60 -12.03
CA PHE A 112 -4.81 -5.78 -12.43
C PHE A 112 -4.32 -5.66 -13.87
N VAL A 113 -3.03 -5.95 -14.05
CA VAL A 113 -2.39 -6.08 -15.35
C VAL A 113 -1.53 -7.33 -15.38
N THR A 114 -1.21 -7.82 -16.57
CA THR A 114 -0.23 -8.91 -16.70
C THR A 114 1.17 -8.43 -16.34
N ALA A 115 1.96 -9.31 -15.70
CA ALA A 115 3.35 -9.01 -15.38
C ALA A 115 4.18 -8.76 -16.65
N GLU A 116 5.10 -7.78 -16.57
CA GLU A 116 5.90 -7.33 -17.72
C GLU A 116 6.72 -8.46 -18.34
N ARG A 117 7.19 -9.41 -17.53
CA ARG A 117 7.97 -10.56 -18.01
C ARG A 117 7.25 -11.43 -19.05
N TYR A 118 5.92 -11.35 -19.14
CA TYR A 118 5.13 -12.07 -20.13
C TYR A 118 4.74 -11.21 -21.35
N SER A 119 5.16 -9.94 -21.43
CA SER A 119 4.66 -9.01 -22.45
C SER A 119 4.93 -9.49 -23.88
N GLU A 120 6.11 -10.04 -24.17
CA GLU A 120 6.44 -10.59 -25.50
C GLU A 120 5.60 -11.83 -25.85
N ALA A 121 5.44 -12.77 -24.91
CA ALA A 121 4.61 -13.95 -25.11
C ALA A 121 3.14 -13.57 -25.37
N MET A 122 2.63 -12.60 -24.61
CA MET A 122 1.27 -12.07 -24.78
C MET A 122 1.08 -11.41 -26.15
N LYS A 123 2.03 -10.58 -26.61
CA LYS A 123 1.95 -9.98 -27.96
C LYS A 123 1.82 -11.03 -29.05
N LEU A 124 2.58 -12.13 -28.97
CA LEU A 124 2.52 -13.22 -29.96
C LEU A 124 1.17 -13.95 -29.94
N LEU A 125 0.66 -14.28 -28.76
CA LEU A 125 -0.62 -14.98 -28.59
C LEU A 125 -1.80 -14.16 -29.14
N PHE A 126 -1.89 -12.88 -28.78
CA PHE A 126 -3.02 -12.02 -29.15
C PHE A 126 -2.90 -11.42 -30.57
N LYS A 127 -1.72 -11.45 -31.20
CA LYS A 127 -1.54 -11.05 -32.62
C LYS A 127 -2.22 -12.01 -33.59
N ASN A 128 -2.26 -13.30 -33.26
CA ASN A 128 -2.83 -14.34 -34.12
C ASN A 128 -4.35 -14.46 -34.04
N GLN A 129 -5.00 -13.86 -33.04
CA GLN A 129 -6.47 -13.83 -32.95
C GLN A 129 -7.12 -12.80 -33.89
N LYS A 130 -6.36 -11.86 -34.46
CA LYS A 130 -6.90 -10.74 -35.26
C LYS A 130 -7.23 -11.07 -36.72
N ARG A 131 -7.25 -12.36 -37.11
CA ARG A 131 -7.53 -12.77 -38.49
C ARG A 131 -8.31 -14.09 -38.53
N GLU A 132 -9.62 -14.04 -38.35
CA GLU A 132 -10.60 -14.87 -39.07
C GLU A 132 -11.99 -14.21 -38.98
N THR A 133 -12.21 -13.16 -39.76
CA THR A 133 -13.58 -12.78 -40.15
C THR A 133 -13.82 -13.34 -41.54
N LEU A 134 -14.38 -14.54 -41.63
CA LEU A 134 -14.98 -15.03 -42.87
C LEU A 134 -16.31 -14.28 -43.04
N SER A 135 -16.26 -13.17 -43.79
CA SER A 135 -17.49 -12.53 -44.27
C SER A 135 -18.21 -13.52 -45.19
N ARG A 136 -19.50 -13.75 -44.93
CA ARG A 136 -20.43 -14.39 -45.89
C ARG A 136 -21.12 -13.32 -46.72
#